data_AF-A0A1G2V8C3-F1
#
_entry.id   AF-A0A1G2V8C3-F1
#
_cell.length_a   1.000
_cell.length_b   1.000
_cell.length_c   1.000
_cell.angle_alpha   90.00
_cell.angle_beta   90.00
_cell.angle_gamma   90.00
#
_symmetry.space_group_name_H-M   'P 1'
#
loop_
_entity.id
_entity.type
_entity.pdbx_description
1 polymer ?
#
loop_
_entity_poly.entity_id
_entity_poly.type
_entity_poly.pdbx_seq_one_letter_code
_entity_poly.pdbx_strand_id
1 'polypeptide(L)'
;MTGIKDLITAVGGLINPLIVILVGVALLVFFWGLAKFIFRVGGDEKAVEGGKRLMIWGLLALFVMISVWGIIRFMQNALLLPLPGSGGSPILTPV
;
A
#
# COMPACT_ATOMS: atom_id res chain seq x y z
N MET A 1 -8.73 7.34 -32.86
CA MET A 1 -7.65 7.79 -31.94
C MET A 1 -7.77 7.01 -30.63
N THR A 2 -7.42 5.72 -30.66
CA THR A 2 -7.74 4.75 -29.59
C THR A 2 -6.49 4.02 -29.07
N GLY A 3 -5.46 3.86 -29.92
CA GLY A 3 -4.25 3.10 -29.55
C GLY A 3 -3.50 3.60 -28.31
N ILE A 4 -3.47 4.91 -28.05
CA ILE A 4 -2.81 5.46 -26.85
C ILE A 4 -3.64 5.17 -25.58
N LYS A 5 -4.97 5.19 -25.68
CA LYS A 5 -5.86 4.87 -24.56
C LYS A 5 -5.76 3.38 -24.21
N ASP A 6 -5.76 2.51 -25.22
CA ASP A 6 -5.63 1.06 -25.03
C ASP A 6 -4.27 0.69 -24.42
N LEU A 7 -3.19 1.38 -24.80
CA LEU A 7 -1.87 1.16 -24.22
C LEU A 7 -1.80 1.61 -22.76
N ILE A 8 -2.42 2.74 -22.42
CA ILE A 8 -2.52 3.22 -21.02
C ILE A 8 -3.37 2.26 -20.18
N THR A 9 -4.47 1.74 -20.71
CA THR A 9 -5.34 0.79 -20.01
C THR A 9 -4.69 -0.58 -19.85
N ALA A 10 -3.96 -1.07 -20.86
CA ALA A 10 -3.21 -2.33 -20.79
C ALA A 10 -2.07 -2.25 -19.76
N VAL A 11 -1.32 -1.15 -19.73
CA VAL A 11 -0.26 -0.93 -18.73
C VAL A 11 -0.85 -0.72 -17.32
N GLY A 12 -1.94 0.05 -17.20
CA GLY A 12 -2.65 0.25 -15.94
C GLY A 12 -3.22 -1.05 -15.34
N GLY A 13 -3.67 -1.98 -16.19
CA GLY A 13 -4.15 -3.30 -15.79
C GLY A 13 -3.07 -4.20 -15.16
N LEU A 14 -1.80 -4.00 -15.50
CA LEU A 14 -0.66 -4.73 -14.91
C LEU A 14 -0.16 -4.11 -13.60
N ILE A 15 -0.29 -2.80 -13.43
CA ILE A 15 0.25 -2.08 -12.27
C ILE A 15 -0.56 -2.37 -11.00
N ASN A 16 -1.89 -2.46 -11.11
CA ASN A 16 -2.76 -2.69 -9.96
C ASN A 16 -2.48 -4.01 -9.21
N PRO A 17 -2.44 -5.19 -9.88
CA PRO A 17 -2.09 -6.44 -9.20
C PRO A 17 -0.65 -6.46 -8.69
N LEU A 18 0.28 -5.77 -9.36
CA LEU A 18 1.67 -5.69 -8.94
C LEU A 18 1.82 -4.96 -7.60
N ILE A 19 1.08 -3.87 -7.39
CA ILE A 19 1.08 -3.15 -6.11
C ILE A 19 0.51 -4.03 -4.99
N VAL A 20 -0.57 -4.77 -5.23
CA VAL A 20 -1.15 -5.69 -4.23
C VAL A 20 -0.15 -6.76 -3.81
N ILE A 21 0.58 -7.33 -4.77
CA ILE A 21 1.63 -8.33 -4.52
C ILE A 21 2.79 -7.70 -3.74
N LEU A 22 3.27 -6.52 -4.15
CA LEU A 22 4.35 -5.81 -3.44
C LEU A 22 4.00 -5.51 -1.99
N VAL A 23 2.77 -5.07 -1.73
CA VAL A 23 2.28 -4.80 -0.37
C VAL A 23 2.21 -6.11 0.43
N GLY A 24 1.74 -7.20 -0.16
CA GLY A 24 1.75 -8.51 0.49
C GLY A 24 3.16 -8.97 0.87
N VAL A 25 4.12 -8.85 -0.05
CA VAL A 25 5.53 -9.20 0.21
C VAL A 25 6.14 -8.28 1.27
N ALA A 26 5.87 -6.97 1.21
CA ALA A 26 6.35 -6.02 2.21
C ALA A 26 5.84 -6.34 3.61
N LEU A 27 4.57 -6.76 3.75
CA LEU A 27 4.01 -7.21 5.02
C LEU A 27 4.70 -8.48 5.52
N LEU A 28 4.95 -9.48 4.66
CA LEU A 28 5.70 -10.68 5.06
C LEU A 28 7.11 -10.35 5.55
N VAL A 29 7.84 -9.50 4.83
CA VAL A 29 9.19 -9.06 5.23
C VAL A 29 9.14 -8.27 6.54
N PHE A 30 8.11 -7.46 6.76
CA PHE A 30 7.90 -6.75 8.01
C PHE A 30 7.71 -7.70 9.19
N PHE A 31 6.82 -8.70 9.07
CA PHE A 31 6.63 -9.71 10.12
C PHE A 31 7.90 -10.52 10.39
N TRP A 32 8.67 -10.87 9.34
CA TRP A 32 9.95 -11.56 9.49
C TRP A 32 11.00 -10.72 10.22
N GLY A 33 11.09 -9.42 9.90
CA GLY A 33 11.96 -8.46 10.59
C GLY A 33 11.57 -8.28 12.05
N LEU A 34 10.27 -8.17 12.33
CA LEU A 34 9.74 -8.01 13.69
C LEU A 34 9.95 -9.27 14.55
N ALA A 35 9.75 -10.45 13.99
CA ALA A 35 10.03 -11.72 14.67
C ALA A 35 11.51 -11.85 15.02
N LYS A 36 12.41 -11.64 14.05
CA LYS A 36 13.87 -11.67 14.27
C LYS A 36 14.31 -10.68 15.34
N PHE A 37 13.63 -9.54 15.43
CA PHE A 37 13.87 -8.53 16.45
C PHE A 37 13.47 -9.00 17.85
N ILE A 38 12.24 -9.49 18.02
CA ILE A 38 11.73 -9.99 19.31
C ILE A 38 12.64 -11.11 19.84
N PHE A 39 13.07 -12.04 18.98
CA PHE A 39 13.98 -13.12 19.37
C PHE A 39 15.38 -12.64 19.80
N ARG A 40 15.86 -11.49 19.29
CA ARG A 40 17.17 -10.93 19.65
C ARG A 40 17.17 -10.14 20.96
N VAL A 41 16.02 -9.59 21.36
CA VAL A 41 15.90 -8.76 22.56
C VAL A 41 15.72 -9.60 23.83
N GLY A 42 15.19 -10.82 23.73
CA GLY A 42 14.92 -11.67 24.90
C GLY A 42 16.13 -12.29 25.61
N GLY A 43 17.37 -12.08 25.12
CA GLY A 43 18.55 -12.82 25.60
C GLY A 43 19.61 -12.03 26.36
N ASP A 44 19.60 -10.68 26.34
CA ASP A 44 20.75 -9.90 26.82
C ASP A 44 20.32 -8.51 27.35
N GLU A 45 20.67 -8.14 28.58
CA GLU A 45 20.33 -6.83 29.18
C GLU A 45 20.93 -5.64 28.39
N LYS A 46 22.08 -5.82 27.74
CA LYS A 46 22.66 -4.81 26.82
C LYS A 46 21.90 -4.69 25.50
N ALA A 47 21.20 -5.75 25.09
CA ALA A 47 20.34 -5.74 23.92
C ALA A 47 19.00 -5.02 24.17
N VAL A 48 18.64 -4.74 25.43
CA VAL A 48 17.40 -4.03 25.76
C VAL A 48 17.47 -2.54 25.37
N GLU A 49 18.60 -1.86 25.57
CA GLU A 49 18.78 -0.47 25.15
C GLU A 49 18.86 -0.34 23.61
N GLY A 50 19.63 -1.21 22.97
CA GLY A 50 19.65 -1.31 21.50
C GLY A 50 18.28 -1.71 20.94
N GLY A 51 17.57 -2.56 21.68
CA GLY A 51 16.25 -3.06 21.37
C GLY A 51 15.20 -1.96 21.36
N LYS A 52 15.13 -1.16 22.43
CA LYS A 52 14.21 0.00 22.49
C LYS A 52 14.40 0.95 21.31
N ARG A 53 15.65 1.23 20.93
CA ARG A 53 15.94 2.06 19.75
C ARG A 53 15.41 1.41 18.48
N LEU A 54 15.65 0.12 18.28
CA LEU A 54 15.17 -0.60 17.10
C LEU A 54 13.63 -0.73 17.06
N MET A 55 12.97 -0.86 18.22
CA MET A 55 11.51 -0.90 18.33
C MET A 55 10.90 0.42 17.86
N ILE A 56 11.50 1.55 18.24
CA ILE A 56 11.12 2.88 17.74
C ILE A 56 11.39 2.99 16.23
N TRP A 57 12.53 2.51 15.73
CA TRP A 57 12.82 2.50 14.30
C TRP A 57 11.86 1.62 13.49
N GLY A 58 11.46 0.47 14.02
CA GLY A 58 10.47 -0.43 13.40
C GLY A 58 9.07 0.17 13.38
N LEU A 59 8.65 0.80 14.48
CA LEU A 59 7.38 1.51 14.56
C LEU A 59 7.36 2.73 13.63
N LEU A 60 8.46 3.47 13.54
CA LEU A 60 8.59 4.62 12.64
C LEU A 60 8.54 4.20 11.17
N ALA A 61 9.21 3.10 10.81
CA ALA A 61 9.14 2.52 9.46
C ALA A 61 7.72 2.06 9.10
N LEU A 62 7.02 1.40 10.03
CA LEU A 62 5.62 1.01 9.85
C LEU A 62 4.72 2.24 9.68
N PHE A 63 4.90 3.25 10.53
CA PHE A 63 4.13 4.49 10.49
C PHE A 63 4.29 5.21 9.15
N VAL A 64 5.51 5.36 8.64
CA VAL A 64 5.77 5.99 7.34
C VAL A 64 5.16 5.18 6.20
N MET A 65 5.33 3.86 6.19
CA MET A 65 4.77 2.98 5.16
C MET A 65 3.24 3.11 5.06
N ILE A 66 2.54 3.06 6.21
CA ILE A 66 1.08 3.20 6.26
C ILE A 66 0.66 4.64 5.93
N SER A 67 1.39 5.65 6.42
CA SER A 67 1.09 7.06 6.19
C SER A 67 1.12 7.40 4.70
N VAL A 68 2.17 7.00 3.98
CA VAL A 68 2.29 7.26 2.54
C VAL A 68 1.16 6.58 1.75
N TRP A 69 0.85 5.32 2.05
CA TRP A 69 -0.23 4.61 1.34
C TRP A 69 -1.63 5.15 1.66
N GLY A 70 -1.87 5.51 2.93
CA GLY A 70 -3.08 6.16 3.38
C GLY A 70 -3.28 7.52 2.71
N ILE A 71 -2.21 8.31 2.59
CA ILE A 71 -2.21 9.60 1.89
C ILE A 71 -2.45 9.40 0.40
N ILE A 72 -1.79 8.44 -0.25
CA ILE A 72 -2.02 8.17 -1.69
C ILE A 72 -3.48 7.80 -1.94
N ARG A 73 -4.07 6.92 -1.12
CA ARG A 73 -5.48 6.55 -1.25
C ARG A 73 -6.42 7.70 -0.92
N PHE A 74 -6.10 8.48 0.10
CA PHE A 74 -6.87 9.65 0.46
C PHE A 74 -6.84 10.69 -0.66
N MET A 75 -5.67 10.96 -1.24
CA MET A 75 -5.52 11.86 -2.40
C MET A 75 -6.22 11.29 -3.64
N GLN A 76 -6.16 9.98 -3.88
CA GLN A 76 -6.92 9.35 -4.95
C GLN A 76 -8.42 9.60 -4.73
N ASN A 77 -8.97 9.32 -3.55
CA ASN A 77 -10.40 9.47 -3.29
C ASN A 77 -10.86 10.94 -3.16
N ALA A 78 -10.01 11.82 -2.64
CA ALA A 78 -10.32 13.23 -2.42
C ALA A 78 -10.16 14.06 -3.71
N LEU A 79 -9.22 13.70 -4.58
CA LEU A 79 -9.00 14.36 -5.87
C LEU A 79 -9.81 13.71 -7.01
N LEU A 80 -10.18 12.42 -6.89
CA LEU A 80 -11.19 11.78 -7.73
C LEU A 80 -12.58 12.07 -7.14
N LEU A 81 -13.08 13.28 -7.34
CA LEU A 81 -14.53 13.51 -7.37
C LEU A 81 -15.16 12.40 -8.23
N PRO A 82 -16.25 11.74 -7.79
CA PRO A 82 -17.00 10.83 -8.64
C PRO A 82 -17.28 11.54 -9.96
N LEU A 83 -16.58 11.16 -11.03
CA LEU A 83 -16.83 11.71 -12.34
C LEU A 83 -18.23 11.20 -12.73
N PRO A 84 -19.22 12.09 -12.97
CA PRO A 84 -20.48 11.66 -13.56
C PRO A 84 -20.16 11.19 -14.99
N GLY A 85 -19.94 9.89 -15.17
CA GLY A 85 -19.50 9.35 -16.46
C GLY A 85 -18.79 8.00 -16.45
N SER A 86 -18.69 7.28 -15.33
CA SER A 86 -18.25 5.87 -15.34
C SER A 86 -19.35 4.97 -15.90
N GLY A 87 -19.55 5.00 -17.22
CA GLY A 87 -19.84 3.84 -18.09
C GLY A 87 -20.97 2.87 -17.73
N GLY A 88 -21.89 3.22 -16.86
CA GLY A 88 -23.16 2.53 -16.68
C GLY A 88 -24.26 3.29 -17.39
N SER A 89 -24.24 3.35 -18.72
CA SER A 89 -25.42 3.73 -19.48
C SER A 89 -26.22 2.47 -19.80
N PRO A 90 -27.24 2.11 -19.01
CA PRO A 90 -28.39 1.41 -19.56
C PRO A 90 -29.09 2.41 -20.48
N ILE A 91 -28.81 2.27 -21.77
CA ILE A 91 -29.85 2.41 -22.78
C ILE A 91 -31.05 1.60 -22.26
N LEU A 92 -32.26 2.16 -22.33
CA LEU A 92 -33.58 1.62 -21.94
C LEU A 92 -34.14 2.09 -20.58
N THR A 93 -34.79 3.25 -20.56
CA THR A 93 -36.21 3.38 -20.13
C THR A 93 -36.87 4.58 -20.81
N PRO A 94 -37.61 4.39 -21.92
CA PRO A 94 -38.70 5.28 -22.27
C PRO A 94 -39.92 4.91 -21.42
N VAL A 95 -40.28 5.78 -20.47
CA VAL A 95 -41.63 5.96 -19.92
C VAL A 95 -41.88 7.46 -19.84
#